data_AF-A0A0S4KI48-F1
#
_entry.id   AF-A0A0S4KI48-F1
#
_cell.length_a   1.000
_cell.length_b   1.000
_cell.length_c   1.000
_cell.angle_alpha   90.00
_cell.angle_beta   90.00
_cell.angle_gamma   90.00
#
_symmetry.space_group_name_H-M   'P 1'
#
loop_
_entity.id
_entity.type
_entity.pdbx_description
1 polymer ?
#
loop_
_entity_poly.entity_id
_entity_poly.type
_entity_poly.pdbx_seq_one_letter_code
_entity_poly.pdbx_strand_id
1 'polypeptide(L)'
;MDALGYVDCLSTDQLVSALSNTTSITTGVMLNNTSSSSGGGGGATTSYDMGRRRAGGGGGGGGGGAAGAPSSGARAPWSQSSMDSGSTALTGSSSYSQSDASSAVDDNETDDGYDVADEEYGVDKDDLPEYACAYCGFHDTLSCAMCTVCNRWFCNGRDNTSGSHIVTHMVVAKHTAIKLHSDGPLGDGPLECFVCGARNIFSLGFIPSKEESVVVIICREPCLHSQTLRDMDWEASAWLPLIEEKRLLPWLCSVPASKDRQEQGVRHITNNDCREIENLW
;
A
#
# COMPACT_ATOMS: atom_id res chain seq x y z
N MET A 1 42.85 -19.14 23.34
CA MET A 1 41.88 -18.07 23.69
C MET A 1 41.67 -17.28 22.42
N ASP A 2 40.42 -16.91 22.14
CA ASP A 2 39.91 -16.14 20.97
C ASP A 2 39.01 -16.97 20.04
N ALA A 3 37.79 -17.23 20.54
CA ALA A 3 36.62 -17.49 19.74
C ALA A 3 35.75 -16.22 19.81
N LEU A 4 35.92 -15.31 18.85
CA LEU A 4 34.98 -14.22 18.64
C LEU A 4 33.73 -14.80 18.00
N GLY A 5 32.66 -14.82 18.78
CA GLY A 5 31.33 -15.27 18.38
C GLY A 5 30.82 -14.44 17.21
N TYR A 6 30.58 -15.13 16.10
CA TYR A 6 29.78 -14.65 14.99
C TYR A 6 28.34 -14.55 15.50
N VAL A 7 27.85 -13.33 15.70
CA VAL A 7 26.44 -13.08 15.99
C VAL A 7 25.72 -13.25 14.65
N ASP A 8 24.94 -14.32 14.49
CA ASP A 8 24.11 -14.53 13.32
C ASP A 8 23.11 -13.37 13.21
N CYS A 9 23.38 -12.44 12.31
CA CYS A 9 22.39 -11.51 11.81
C CYS A 9 21.42 -12.32 10.94
N LEU A 10 20.29 -12.73 11.53
CA LEU A 10 19.17 -13.29 10.78
C LEU A 10 18.84 -12.34 9.62
N SER A 11 18.78 -12.87 8.39
CA SER A 11 18.40 -12.06 7.24
C SER A 11 16.99 -11.51 7.44
N THR A 12 16.66 -10.39 6.77
CA THR A 12 15.30 -9.82 6.74
C THR A 12 14.25 -10.88 6.44
N ASP A 13 14.56 -11.84 5.58
CA ASP A 13 13.67 -12.97 5.25
C ASP A 13 13.41 -13.90 6.43
N GLN A 14 14.39 -14.11 7.32
CA GLN A 14 14.24 -14.94 8.51
C GLN A 14 13.37 -14.24 9.57
N LEU A 15 13.49 -12.93 9.75
CA LEU A 15 12.64 -12.16 10.66
C LEU A 15 11.20 -12.09 10.15
N VAL A 16 11.00 -11.88 8.85
CA VAL A 16 9.67 -11.88 8.22
C VAL A 16 9.05 -13.28 8.29
N SER A 17 9.85 -14.34 8.10
CA SER A 17 9.38 -15.73 8.24
C SER A 17 9.04 -16.09 9.68
N ALA A 18 9.78 -15.59 10.67
CA ALA A 18 9.50 -15.79 12.10
C ALA A 18 8.18 -15.10 12.53
N LEU A 19 7.93 -13.88 12.04
CA LEU A 19 6.66 -13.16 12.26
C LEU A 19 5.48 -13.78 11.51
N SER A 20 5.72 -14.44 10.37
CA SER A 20 4.68 -15.12 9.59
C SER A 20 4.23 -16.46 10.22
N ASN A 21 5.07 -17.09 11.04
CA ASN A 21 4.80 -18.38 11.68
C ASN A 21 4.25 -18.27 13.11
N THR A 22 4.21 -17.07 13.69
CA THR A 22 3.68 -16.82 15.04
C THR A 22 2.21 -16.46 14.96
N THR A 23 1.34 -17.33 15.49
CA THR A 23 -0.13 -17.24 15.42
C THR A 23 -0.73 -16.14 16.29
N SER A 24 0.09 -15.25 16.86
CA SER A 24 -0.37 -14.17 17.73
C SER A 24 0.74 -13.14 17.94
N ILE A 25 0.79 -12.12 17.07
CA ILE A 25 1.54 -10.88 17.33
C ILE A 25 0.74 -10.14 18.41
N THR A 26 1.28 -10.08 19.63
CA THR A 26 0.68 -9.26 20.67
C THR A 26 1.05 -7.81 20.37
N THR A 27 0.14 -7.10 19.72
CA THR A 27 0.23 -5.66 19.64
C THR A 27 0.08 -5.08 21.04
N GLY A 28 1.22 -4.78 21.67
CA GLY A 28 1.27 -3.79 22.73
C GLY A 28 1.00 -2.40 22.15
N VAL A 29 -0.22 -2.15 21.64
CA VAL A 29 -0.69 -0.77 21.48
C VAL A 29 -0.92 -0.26 22.90
N MET A 30 0.11 0.36 23.48
CA MET A 30 -0.07 1.13 24.71
C MET A 30 -0.90 2.36 24.36
N LEU A 31 -2.23 2.20 24.43
CA LEU A 31 -3.16 3.31 24.50
C LEU A 31 -2.89 4.05 25.81
N ASN A 32 -2.48 5.31 25.71
CA ASN A 32 -2.29 6.17 26.86
C ASN A 32 -3.64 6.40 27.54
N ASN A 33 -3.95 5.60 28.56
CA ASN A 33 -5.06 5.84 29.46
C ASN A 33 -4.62 6.89 30.47
N THR A 34 -5.01 8.14 30.25
CA THR A 34 -4.83 9.22 31.24
C THR A 34 -5.85 9.03 32.36
N SER A 35 -5.55 8.11 33.28
CA SER A 35 -6.28 7.97 34.53
C SER A 35 -5.96 9.15 35.44
N SER A 36 -6.76 10.21 35.36
CA SER A 36 -6.88 11.22 36.41
C SER A 36 -7.99 10.79 37.36
N SER A 37 -7.60 10.13 38.44
CA SER A 37 -8.44 9.86 39.59
C SER A 37 -8.59 11.13 40.44
N SER A 38 -9.80 11.67 40.51
CA SER A 38 -10.27 12.33 41.74
C SER A 38 -11.80 12.25 41.77
N GLY A 39 -12.31 11.70 42.88
CA GLY A 39 -13.70 11.35 43.04
C GLY A 39 -14.62 12.53 43.38
N GLY A 40 -15.88 12.38 42.96
CA GLY A 40 -17.06 12.46 43.82
C GLY A 40 -17.40 13.77 44.54
N GLY A 41 -18.59 14.32 44.22
CA GLY A 41 -19.43 14.96 45.24
C GLY A 41 -20.23 16.19 44.81
N GLY A 42 -21.47 15.97 44.38
CA GLY A 42 -22.71 16.69 44.74
C GLY A 42 -22.77 18.23 44.89
N GLY A 43 -23.83 18.81 44.29
CA GLY A 43 -24.69 19.76 45.01
C GLY A 43 -24.82 21.20 44.48
N ALA A 44 -26.03 21.50 43.99
CA ALA A 44 -26.82 22.73 44.21
C ALA A 44 -26.34 24.12 43.72
N THR A 45 -27.15 24.66 42.79
CA THR A 45 -27.82 25.98 42.73
C THR A 45 -27.13 27.28 43.17
N THR A 46 -27.46 28.34 42.40
CA THR A 46 -27.39 29.81 42.61
C THR A 46 -26.34 30.49 41.70
N SER A 47 -26.73 31.24 40.66
CA SER A 47 -27.40 32.55 40.61
C SER A 47 -26.58 33.67 41.26
N TYR A 48 -25.75 34.35 40.47
CA TYR A 48 -25.61 35.80 40.54
C TYR A 48 -25.11 36.38 39.21
N ASP A 49 -25.97 37.24 38.68
CA ASP A 49 -25.77 38.25 37.64
C ASP A 49 -24.91 39.38 38.21
N MET A 50 -23.88 39.84 37.47
CA MET A 50 -23.51 41.26 37.43
C MET A 50 -22.90 41.61 36.06
N GLY A 51 -23.70 42.28 35.23
CA GLY A 51 -23.42 43.71 35.00
C GLY A 51 -22.31 44.11 34.00
N ARG A 52 -22.70 44.18 32.71
CA ARG A 52 -22.73 45.42 31.88
C ARG A 52 -21.54 46.41 31.95
N ARG A 53 -20.84 46.61 30.81
CA ARG A 53 -21.01 47.73 29.81
C ARG A 53 -19.70 48.10 29.06
N ARG A 54 -19.85 48.19 27.72
CA ARG A 54 -19.41 49.26 26.77
C ARG A 54 -17.91 49.64 26.69
N ALA A 55 -17.35 50.19 25.63
CA ALA A 55 -17.62 50.39 24.20
C ALA A 55 -16.43 51.23 23.69
N GLY A 56 -16.09 51.13 22.40
CA GLY A 56 -15.17 52.04 21.69
C GLY A 56 -13.82 51.40 21.38
N GLY A 57 -13.26 51.47 20.18
CA GLY A 57 -13.58 52.29 19.01
C GLY A 57 -12.26 52.78 18.37
N GLY A 58 -12.13 52.61 17.05
CA GLY A 58 -11.12 53.26 16.17
C GLY A 58 -9.72 52.65 16.21
N GLY A 59 -8.96 52.54 15.11
CA GLY A 59 -9.11 53.01 13.73
C GLY A 59 -7.72 53.18 13.07
N GLY A 60 -7.65 53.09 11.74
CA GLY A 60 -6.52 53.49 10.85
C GLY A 60 -5.35 52.50 10.78
N GLY A 61 -4.95 51.94 9.64
CA GLY A 61 -4.47 52.56 8.38
C GLY A 61 -2.95 52.28 8.28
N GLY A 62 -2.28 51.94 7.18
CA GLY A 62 -2.54 51.82 5.74
C GLY A 62 -1.17 51.64 5.03
N GLY A 63 -1.17 51.07 3.80
CA GLY A 63 -0.08 51.11 2.80
C GLY A 63 1.13 50.18 3.04
N GLY A 64 1.77 49.53 2.05
CA GLY A 64 1.72 49.56 0.60
C GLY A 64 3.11 49.19 0.02
N GLY A 65 3.16 48.48 -1.11
CA GLY A 65 4.38 48.25 -1.94
C GLY A 65 4.99 46.84 -1.81
N ALA A 66 4.82 45.91 -2.77
CA ALA A 66 5.39 45.83 -4.13
C ALA A 66 6.85 45.31 -4.17
N ALA A 67 6.99 44.01 -4.43
CA ALA A 67 8.10 43.34 -5.14
C ALA A 67 7.58 41.91 -5.39
N GLY A 68 7.53 41.33 -6.59
CA GLY A 68 8.51 41.31 -7.65
C GLY A 68 8.71 39.83 -7.97
N ALA A 69 8.15 39.36 -9.10
CA ALA A 69 8.34 38.01 -9.60
C ALA A 69 9.83 37.71 -9.87
N PRO A 70 10.20 36.42 -9.93
CA PRO A 70 10.69 35.98 -11.23
C PRO A 70 10.12 34.63 -11.68
N SER A 71 9.96 34.58 -12.99
CA SER A 71 9.68 33.44 -13.84
C SER A 71 10.91 32.54 -14.05
N SER A 72 10.61 31.31 -14.47
CA SER A 72 11.38 30.41 -15.38
C SER A 72 12.60 29.61 -14.87
N GLY A 73 12.54 28.29 -15.13
CA GLY A 73 13.61 27.29 -15.01
C GLY A 73 13.18 26.17 -14.04
N ALA A 74 13.00 24.90 -14.38
CA ALA A 74 13.65 24.09 -15.41
C ALA A 74 12.71 22.96 -15.89
N ARG A 75 12.58 22.81 -17.22
CA ARG A 75 12.13 21.57 -17.85
C ARG A 75 13.37 20.69 -18.02
N ALA A 76 13.36 19.49 -17.48
CA ALA A 76 14.37 18.47 -17.77
C ALA A 76 14.18 17.97 -19.21
N PRO A 77 15.21 18.00 -20.08
CA PRO A 77 15.18 17.30 -21.36
C PRO A 77 15.60 15.84 -21.15
N TRP A 78 14.69 14.91 -21.43
CA TRP A 78 15.05 13.52 -21.72
C TRP A 78 15.60 13.50 -23.15
N SER A 79 16.91 13.53 -23.31
CA SER A 79 17.57 13.31 -24.60
C SER A 79 17.69 11.81 -24.85
N GLN A 80 17.09 11.36 -25.96
CA GLN A 80 17.30 10.05 -26.57
C GLN A 80 18.78 9.83 -26.87
N SER A 81 19.37 8.79 -26.28
CA SER A 81 20.63 8.21 -26.74
C SER A 81 20.33 7.12 -27.76
N SER A 82 20.46 7.52 -29.03
CA SER A 82 20.66 6.66 -30.18
C SER A 82 21.97 5.87 -30.00
N MET A 83 21.92 4.55 -30.13
CA MET A 83 23.11 3.71 -30.24
C MET A 83 23.12 3.08 -31.63
N ASP A 84 24.00 3.66 -32.44
CA ASP A 84 24.49 3.14 -33.70
C ASP A 84 25.26 1.84 -33.43
N SER A 85 25.00 0.82 -34.25
CA SER A 85 25.87 -0.36 -34.35
C SER A 85 25.99 -0.70 -35.81
N GLY A 86 27.01 -0.12 -36.44
CA GLY A 86 27.58 -0.63 -37.67
C GLY A 86 28.16 -2.03 -37.46
N SER A 87 27.90 -2.93 -38.41
CA SER A 87 28.74 -4.10 -38.65
C SER A 87 28.70 -4.48 -40.12
N THR A 88 29.91 -4.69 -40.61
CA THR A 88 30.38 -4.81 -41.98
C THR A 88 29.98 -6.13 -42.66
N ALA A 89 29.75 -6.05 -43.97
CA ALA A 89 29.58 -7.16 -44.88
C ALA A 89 30.85 -8.02 -45.01
N LEU A 90 30.70 -9.35 -45.06
CA LEU A 90 31.62 -10.26 -45.75
C LEU A 90 30.85 -11.45 -46.36
N THR A 91 31.23 -11.74 -47.60
CA THR A 91 30.76 -12.76 -48.53
C THR A 91 31.37 -14.13 -48.27
N GLY A 92 30.65 -15.22 -48.56
CA GLY A 92 31.22 -16.57 -48.65
C GLY A 92 30.18 -17.64 -49.04
N SER A 93 30.42 -18.32 -50.16
CA SER A 93 29.47 -19.11 -50.95
C SER A 93 29.46 -20.63 -50.63
N SER A 94 28.41 -21.31 -51.17
CA SER A 94 28.29 -22.75 -51.52
C SER A 94 27.73 -23.66 -50.41
N SER A 95 26.84 -24.65 -50.61
CA SER A 95 26.24 -25.31 -51.79
C SER A 95 25.20 -26.37 -51.32
N TYR A 96 24.27 -26.79 -52.23
CA TYR A 96 23.45 -28.04 -52.28
C TYR A 96 22.32 -28.24 -51.22
N SER A 97 21.11 -28.81 -51.45
CA SER A 97 20.43 -29.44 -52.59
C SER A 97 18.89 -29.31 -52.49
N GLN A 98 18.26 -29.55 -53.64
CA GLN A 98 16.85 -29.56 -54.02
C GLN A 98 15.92 -30.48 -53.18
N SER A 99 14.63 -30.10 -53.08
CA SER A 99 13.52 -30.94 -53.56
C SER A 99 12.24 -30.12 -53.73
N ASP A 100 11.70 -30.16 -54.95
CA ASP A 100 10.37 -29.71 -55.33
C ASP A 100 9.29 -30.70 -54.84
N ALA A 101 8.16 -30.19 -54.37
CA ALA A 101 6.86 -30.85 -54.50
C ALA A 101 5.73 -29.82 -54.34
N SER A 102 5.10 -29.49 -55.46
CA SER A 102 3.84 -28.77 -55.57
C SER A 102 2.65 -29.70 -55.29
N SER A 103 1.64 -29.22 -54.56
CA SER A 103 0.22 -29.66 -54.60
C SER A 103 -0.58 -28.67 -53.73
N ALA A 104 -1.30 -27.74 -54.35
CA ALA A 104 -2.74 -27.81 -54.56
C ALA A 104 -3.54 -27.34 -53.33
N VAL A 105 -4.06 -26.13 -53.48
CA VAL A 105 -5.08 -25.49 -52.63
C VAL A 105 -6.38 -26.29 -52.70
N ASP A 106 -6.96 -26.62 -51.55
CA ASP A 106 -8.34 -27.09 -51.43
C ASP A 106 -8.96 -26.37 -50.22
N ASP A 107 -9.84 -25.43 -50.54
CA ASP A 107 -10.75 -24.76 -49.63
C ASP A 107 -11.81 -25.76 -49.19
N ASN A 108 -11.91 -26.02 -47.89
CA ASN A 108 -13.14 -26.55 -47.32
C ASN A 108 -13.43 -25.87 -45.98
N GLU A 109 -14.16 -24.77 -46.10
CA GLU A 109 -14.92 -24.14 -45.03
C GLU A 109 -15.93 -25.13 -44.47
N THR A 110 -15.70 -25.59 -43.24
CA THR A 110 -16.76 -26.08 -42.36
C THR A 110 -16.75 -25.20 -41.11
N ASP A 111 -17.50 -24.10 -41.27
CA ASP A 111 -18.10 -23.29 -40.23
C ASP A 111 -19.01 -24.18 -39.37
N ASP A 112 -18.44 -24.76 -38.31
CA ASP A 112 -19.21 -25.25 -37.18
C ASP A 112 -19.00 -24.28 -36.02
N GLY A 113 -19.73 -23.17 -36.10
CA GLY A 113 -19.96 -22.25 -34.99
C GLY A 113 -20.69 -22.97 -33.85
N TYR A 114 -19.92 -23.62 -32.99
CA TYR A 114 -20.38 -23.91 -31.64
C TYR A 114 -20.26 -22.61 -30.84
N ASP A 115 -21.34 -21.83 -30.84
CA ASP A 115 -21.67 -20.86 -29.80
C ASP A 115 -21.69 -21.59 -28.46
N VAL A 116 -20.51 -21.74 -27.83
CA VAL A 116 -20.46 -21.84 -26.38
C VAL A 116 -20.87 -20.47 -25.90
N ALA A 117 -22.17 -20.32 -25.66
CA ALA A 117 -22.68 -19.27 -24.81
C ALA A 117 -21.87 -19.36 -23.52
N ASP A 118 -20.87 -18.49 -23.39
CA ASP A 118 -20.30 -18.11 -22.12
C ASP A 118 -21.48 -17.53 -21.35
N GLU A 119 -22.18 -18.40 -20.62
CA GLU A 119 -23.10 -17.97 -19.57
C GLU A 119 -22.22 -17.28 -18.54
N GLU A 120 -21.92 -16.01 -18.81
CA GLU A 120 -21.39 -15.04 -17.88
C GLU A 120 -22.42 -14.93 -16.76
N TYR A 121 -22.40 -15.89 -15.83
CA TYR A 121 -22.92 -15.72 -14.48
C TYR A 121 -22.02 -14.67 -13.83
N GLY A 122 -22.21 -13.41 -14.25
CA GLY A 122 -21.67 -12.28 -13.55
C GLY A 122 -22.21 -12.37 -12.14
N VAL A 123 -21.37 -12.78 -11.20
CA VAL A 123 -21.66 -12.68 -9.77
C VAL A 123 -22.02 -11.22 -9.54
N ASP A 124 -23.30 -10.99 -9.25
CA ASP A 124 -23.81 -9.66 -8.95
C ASP A 124 -22.98 -9.12 -7.79
N LYS A 125 -22.48 -7.89 -7.94
CA LYS A 125 -21.66 -7.24 -6.89
C LYS A 125 -22.36 -7.20 -5.53
N ASP A 126 -23.68 -7.37 -5.52
CA ASP A 126 -24.55 -7.36 -4.34
C ASP A 126 -24.43 -8.63 -3.48
N ASP A 127 -23.86 -9.73 -3.99
CA ASP A 127 -23.66 -10.98 -3.22
C ASP A 127 -22.27 -11.08 -2.55
N LEU A 128 -21.37 -10.12 -2.81
CA LEU A 128 -20.02 -10.15 -2.23
C LEU A 128 -19.97 -9.49 -0.84
N PRO A 129 -19.09 -9.98 0.06
CA PRO A 129 -18.88 -9.32 1.35
C PRO A 129 -18.42 -7.87 1.17
N GLU A 130 -18.75 -7.00 2.14
CA GLU A 130 -18.35 -5.57 2.12
C GLU A 130 -16.82 -5.38 1.96
N TYR A 131 -16.03 -6.32 2.49
CA TYR A 131 -14.57 -6.29 2.44
C TYR A 131 -13.97 -6.88 1.16
N ALA A 132 -14.79 -7.23 0.17
CA ALA A 132 -14.31 -7.72 -1.11
C ALA A 132 -13.50 -6.65 -1.87
N CYS A 133 -12.44 -7.09 -2.55
CA CYS A 133 -11.60 -6.21 -3.34
C CYS A 133 -12.41 -5.51 -4.44
N ALA A 134 -12.43 -4.19 -4.43
CA ALA A 134 -13.20 -3.37 -5.37
C ALA A 134 -12.76 -3.51 -6.84
N TYR A 135 -11.56 -4.05 -7.09
CA TYR A 135 -11.08 -4.38 -8.44
C TYR A 135 -11.51 -5.79 -8.86
N CYS A 136 -11.06 -6.83 -8.16
CA CYS A 136 -11.20 -8.22 -8.62
C CYS A 136 -12.27 -9.04 -7.88
N GLY A 137 -12.80 -8.57 -6.75
CA GLY A 137 -13.80 -9.29 -5.95
C GLY A 137 -13.24 -10.31 -4.95
N PHE A 138 -11.91 -10.46 -4.84
CA PHE A 138 -11.30 -11.34 -3.83
C PHE A 138 -11.68 -10.89 -2.41
N HIS A 139 -12.07 -11.81 -1.54
CA HIS A 139 -12.70 -11.49 -0.25
C HIS A 139 -12.23 -12.41 0.89
N ASP A 140 -10.92 -12.52 1.08
CA ASP A 140 -10.35 -13.08 2.32
C ASP A 140 -9.99 -11.94 3.29
N THR A 141 -10.32 -12.11 4.58
CA THR A 141 -10.17 -11.06 5.60
C THR A 141 -8.72 -10.73 5.89
N LEU A 142 -7.81 -11.71 5.83
CA LEU A 142 -6.38 -11.50 6.09
C LEU A 142 -5.63 -10.91 4.89
N SER A 143 -6.21 -11.05 3.70
CA SER A 143 -5.59 -10.64 2.45
C SER A 143 -6.17 -9.37 1.83
N CYS A 144 -7.10 -8.71 2.53
CA CYS A 144 -7.70 -7.45 2.11
C CYS A 144 -7.43 -6.33 3.12
N ALA A 145 -7.20 -5.12 2.59
CA ALA A 145 -7.01 -3.91 3.38
C ALA A 145 -7.94 -2.80 2.86
N MET A 146 -8.43 -1.96 3.77
CA MET A 146 -9.34 -0.87 3.45
C MET A 146 -8.57 0.44 3.27
N CYS A 147 -8.80 1.15 2.17
CA CYS A 147 -8.40 2.55 2.07
C CYS A 147 -9.32 3.41 2.94
N THR A 148 -8.76 4.11 3.92
CA THR A 148 -9.53 4.95 4.86
C THR A 148 -9.96 6.30 4.27
N VAL A 149 -9.52 6.63 3.05
CA VAL A 149 -9.90 7.87 2.35
C VAL A 149 -11.20 7.67 1.58
N CYS A 150 -11.31 6.59 0.80
CA CYS A 150 -12.50 6.29 -0.01
C CYS A 150 -13.37 5.15 0.57
N ASN A 151 -12.96 4.52 1.67
CA ASN A 151 -13.64 3.41 2.33
C ASN A 151 -13.91 2.20 1.43
N ARG A 152 -12.99 1.91 0.50
CA ARG A 152 -13.03 0.72 -0.37
C ARG A 152 -11.94 -0.27 0.03
N TRP A 153 -12.25 -1.54 -0.15
CA TRP A 153 -11.35 -2.65 0.14
C TRP A 153 -10.59 -3.10 -1.09
N PHE A 154 -9.33 -3.51 -0.89
CA PHE A 154 -8.47 -4.01 -1.94
C PHE A 154 -7.60 -5.15 -1.41
N CYS A 155 -7.40 -6.19 -2.22
CA CYS A 155 -6.55 -7.29 -1.83
C CYS A 155 -5.05 -6.95 -1.95
N ASN A 156 -4.21 -7.71 -1.26
CA ASN A 156 -2.75 -7.65 -1.40
C ASN A 156 -2.22 -8.54 -2.53
N GLY A 157 -3.10 -9.04 -3.39
CA GLY A 157 -2.77 -9.82 -4.58
C GLY A 157 -2.26 -8.94 -5.72
N ARG A 158 -1.38 -9.50 -6.55
CA ARG A 158 -0.86 -8.88 -7.77
C ARG A 158 -1.07 -9.88 -8.89
N ASP A 159 -2.11 -9.65 -9.66
CA ASP A 159 -2.49 -10.46 -10.81
C ASP A 159 -1.61 -10.06 -12.01
N ASN A 160 -2.21 -9.42 -13.01
CA ASN A 160 -1.50 -8.78 -14.14
C ASN A 160 -1.12 -7.32 -13.86
N THR A 161 -1.16 -6.91 -12.60
CA THR A 161 -0.81 -5.56 -12.17
C THR A 161 0.67 -5.43 -11.81
N SER A 162 1.19 -4.19 -11.84
CA SER A 162 2.59 -3.93 -11.53
C SER A 162 2.90 -3.96 -10.03
N GLY A 163 1.87 -3.95 -9.18
CA GLY A 163 1.90 -4.07 -7.72
C GLY A 163 0.58 -4.65 -7.21
N SER A 164 0.45 -4.80 -5.89
CA SER A 164 -0.82 -5.26 -5.29
C SER A 164 -1.99 -4.34 -5.63
N HIS A 165 -3.23 -4.83 -5.57
CA HIS A 165 -4.41 -3.99 -5.80
C HIS A 165 -4.49 -2.81 -4.82
N ILE A 166 -4.22 -3.04 -3.53
CA ILE A 166 -4.19 -1.95 -2.54
C ILE A 166 -3.13 -0.90 -2.86
N VAL A 167 -1.88 -1.29 -3.11
CA VAL A 167 -0.80 -0.32 -3.42
C VAL A 167 -1.06 0.39 -4.76
N THR A 168 -1.60 -0.32 -5.75
CA THR A 168 -1.97 0.26 -7.05
C THR A 168 -3.04 1.33 -6.88
N HIS A 169 -4.12 1.06 -6.14
CA HIS A 169 -5.15 2.04 -5.79
C HIS A 169 -4.53 3.27 -5.13
N MET A 170 -3.73 3.07 -4.09
CA MET A 170 -3.14 4.18 -3.33
C MET A 170 -2.29 5.11 -4.21
N VAL A 171 -1.51 4.56 -5.13
CA VAL A 171 -0.69 5.36 -6.04
C VAL A 171 -1.54 6.10 -7.08
N VAL A 172 -2.52 5.44 -7.69
CA VAL A 172 -3.36 6.03 -8.75
C VAL A 172 -4.29 7.11 -8.17
N ALA A 173 -4.99 6.79 -7.08
CA ALA A 173 -5.90 7.70 -6.38
C ALA A 173 -5.18 8.75 -5.52
N LYS A 174 -3.86 8.63 -5.33
CA LYS A 174 -3.05 9.46 -4.43
C LYS A 174 -3.52 9.42 -2.97
N HIS A 175 -4.07 8.30 -2.55
CA HIS A 175 -4.44 8.03 -1.16
C HIS A 175 -3.25 7.46 -0.40
N THR A 176 -3.21 7.72 0.91
CA THR A 176 -2.02 7.40 1.72
C THR A 176 -2.30 6.59 2.98
N ALA A 177 -3.56 6.43 3.37
CA ALA A 177 -3.94 5.84 4.66
C ALA A 177 -4.82 4.60 4.51
N ILE A 178 -4.48 3.54 5.24
CA ILE A 178 -5.20 2.25 5.22
C ILE A 178 -5.49 1.74 6.63
N LYS A 179 -6.43 0.81 6.74
CA LYS A 179 -6.64 -0.06 7.91
C LYS A 179 -6.78 -1.51 7.48
N LEU A 180 -6.54 -2.43 8.40
CA LEU A 180 -6.73 -3.87 8.18
C LEU A 180 -8.14 -4.31 8.59
N HIS A 181 -8.47 -5.56 8.27
CA HIS A 181 -9.66 -6.21 8.81
C HIS A 181 -9.55 -6.41 10.32
N SER A 182 -10.68 -6.46 11.03
CA SER A 182 -10.75 -6.71 12.48
C SER A 182 -10.09 -8.02 12.90
N ASP A 183 -10.12 -9.00 12.01
CA ASP A 183 -9.54 -10.33 12.20
C ASP A 183 -8.04 -10.37 11.87
N GLY A 184 -7.50 -9.26 11.37
CA GLY A 184 -6.10 -9.10 11.05
C GLY A 184 -5.22 -8.99 12.30
N PRO A 185 -3.90 -9.14 12.15
CA PRO A 185 -2.95 -9.22 13.27
C PRO A 185 -2.84 -7.94 14.10
N LEU A 186 -3.29 -6.80 13.56
CA LEU A 186 -3.29 -5.50 14.25
C LEU A 186 -4.69 -5.00 14.61
N GLY A 187 -5.74 -5.78 14.31
CA GLY A 187 -7.14 -5.44 14.57
C GLY A 187 -7.73 -4.31 13.73
N ASP A 188 -8.88 -3.79 14.16
CA ASP A 188 -9.67 -2.74 13.47
C ASP A 188 -9.16 -1.32 13.80
N GLY A 189 -7.98 -0.98 13.29
CA GLY A 189 -7.38 0.34 13.46
C GLY A 189 -6.59 0.80 12.23
N PRO A 190 -6.50 2.12 11.98
CA PRO A 190 -5.65 2.64 10.92
C PRO A 190 -4.18 2.37 11.22
N LEU A 191 -3.39 2.12 10.18
CA LEU A 191 -1.95 2.06 10.33
C LEU A 191 -1.40 3.47 10.50
N GLU A 192 -0.82 3.74 11.67
CA GLU A 192 -0.33 5.06 12.02
C GLU A 192 0.99 5.00 12.79
N CYS A 193 1.77 6.07 12.66
CA CYS A 193 3.02 6.23 13.37
C CYS A 193 2.78 6.38 14.86
N PHE A 194 3.45 5.56 15.67
CA PHE A 194 3.39 5.61 17.12
C PHE A 194 3.75 6.99 17.71
N VAL A 195 4.71 7.70 17.08
CA VAL A 195 5.22 8.97 17.62
C VAL A 195 4.35 10.18 17.25
N CYS A 196 3.88 10.26 16.00
CA CYS A 196 3.23 11.46 15.48
C CYS A 196 1.79 11.23 14.96
N GLY A 197 1.30 10.00 14.96
CA GLY A 197 -0.03 9.64 14.43
C GLY A 197 -0.17 9.78 12.91
N ALA A 198 0.92 10.02 12.17
CA ALA A 198 0.86 10.12 10.71
C ALA A 198 0.47 8.77 10.09
N ARG A 199 -0.41 8.83 9.08
CA ARG A 199 -1.02 7.64 8.45
C ARG A 199 -0.52 7.35 7.04
N ASN A 200 0.50 8.06 6.58
CA ASN A 200 1.02 7.88 5.24
C ASN A 200 1.81 6.56 5.15
N ILE A 201 1.19 5.51 4.62
CA ILE A 201 1.77 4.17 4.52
C ILE A 201 3.13 4.16 3.82
N PHE A 202 3.35 5.07 2.85
CA PHE A 202 4.59 5.15 2.08
C PHE A 202 5.76 5.74 2.88
N SER A 203 5.47 6.37 4.02
CA SER A 203 6.46 6.86 4.97
C SER A 203 6.58 5.97 6.21
N LEU A 204 5.67 5.02 6.39
CA LEU A 204 5.64 4.11 7.52
C LEU A 204 6.52 2.88 7.28
N GLY A 205 7.12 2.43 8.37
CA GLY A 205 7.79 1.15 8.47
C GLY A 205 7.59 0.57 9.86
N PHE A 206 8.19 -0.58 10.11
CA PHE A 206 8.17 -1.22 11.41
C PHE A 206 9.59 -1.47 11.92
N ILE A 207 9.73 -1.57 13.24
CA ILE A 207 10.93 -2.08 13.91
C ILE A 207 10.51 -3.32 14.69
N PRO A 208 11.11 -4.50 14.43
CA PRO A 208 10.84 -5.69 15.22
C PRO A 208 11.50 -5.59 16.60
N SER A 209 10.83 -6.12 17.63
CA SER A 209 11.41 -6.29 18.96
C SER A 209 12.36 -7.50 19.02
N LYS A 210 13.27 -7.46 20.00
CA LYS A 210 14.10 -8.62 20.38
C LYS A 210 13.25 -9.75 20.99
N GLU A 211 12.10 -9.40 21.56
CA GLU A 211 11.07 -10.36 21.96
C GLU A 211 10.15 -10.57 20.75
N GLU A 212 10.20 -11.76 20.11
CA GLU A 212 9.69 -12.09 18.77
C GLU A 212 8.16 -11.97 18.54
N SER A 213 7.46 -11.05 19.20
CA SER A 213 6.01 -10.88 19.07
C SER A 213 5.52 -9.43 19.18
N VAL A 214 6.43 -8.46 19.23
CA VAL A 214 6.11 -7.03 19.31
C VAL A 214 6.76 -6.29 18.15
N VAL A 215 5.97 -5.48 17.44
CA VAL A 215 6.42 -4.57 16.39
C VAL A 215 5.95 -3.16 16.70
N VAL A 216 6.74 -2.15 16.38
CA VAL A 216 6.34 -0.74 16.44
C VAL A 216 6.28 -0.15 15.04
N ILE A 217 5.16 0.48 14.69
CA ILE A 217 5.01 1.20 13.41
C ILE A 217 5.44 2.65 13.58
N ILE A 218 6.34 3.12 12.73
CA ILE A 218 6.92 4.47 12.83
C ILE A 218 7.32 5.04 11.46
N CYS A 219 7.24 6.36 11.32
CA CYS A 219 7.73 7.05 10.12
C CYS A 219 9.25 6.92 9.97
N ARG A 220 9.72 6.78 8.72
CA ARG A 220 11.16 6.82 8.40
C ARG A 220 11.81 8.13 8.83
N GLU A 221 11.15 9.26 8.56
CA GLU A 221 11.58 10.59 8.97
C GLU A 221 10.37 11.40 9.43
N PRO A 222 10.52 12.30 10.42
CA PRO A 222 11.67 12.47 11.33
C PRO A 222 11.62 11.52 12.53
N CYS A 223 10.58 10.67 12.64
CA CYS A 223 10.24 9.97 13.88
C CYS A 223 11.27 8.90 14.27
N LEU A 224 11.90 8.25 13.30
CA LEU A 224 12.98 7.29 13.53
C LEU A 224 14.17 7.91 14.29
N HIS A 225 14.36 9.23 14.16
CA HIS A 225 15.42 10.00 14.82
C HIS A 225 14.91 10.80 16.03
N SER A 226 13.67 10.56 16.47
CA SER A 226 13.09 11.26 17.62
C SER A 226 13.71 10.82 18.95
N GLN A 227 13.69 11.70 19.95
CA GLN A 227 14.13 11.36 21.30
C GLN A 227 13.24 10.29 21.94
N THR A 228 11.93 10.35 21.68
CA THR A 228 10.94 9.37 22.17
C THR A 228 11.32 7.94 21.82
N LEU A 229 11.82 7.69 20.60
CA LEU A 229 12.25 6.36 20.19
C LEU A 229 13.53 5.91 20.91
N ARG A 230 14.49 6.82 21.08
CA ARG A 230 15.77 6.56 21.78
C ARG A 230 15.54 6.20 23.24
N ASP A 231 14.62 6.89 23.91
CA ASP A 231 14.30 6.65 25.31
C ASP A 231 13.66 5.26 25.53
N MET A 232 13.12 4.64 24.48
CA MET A 232 12.52 3.30 24.48
C MET A 232 13.48 2.19 24.00
N ASP A 233 14.74 2.51 23.72
CA ASP A 233 15.80 1.57 23.27
C ASP A 233 15.47 0.77 22.00
N TRP A 234 14.68 1.35 21.08
CA TRP A 234 14.47 0.76 19.75
C TRP A 234 15.64 1.03 18.82
N GLU A 235 16.05 0.00 18.09
CA GLU A 235 17.16 0.09 17.15
C GLU A 235 16.71 0.69 15.81
N ALA A 236 17.15 1.91 15.52
CA ALA A 236 16.78 2.62 14.28
C ALA A 236 17.24 1.91 12.99
N SER A 237 18.36 1.16 13.04
CA SER A 237 18.88 0.36 11.92
C SER A 237 17.95 -0.80 11.54
N ALA A 238 17.11 -1.27 12.45
CA ALA A 238 16.18 -2.37 12.21
C ALA A 238 14.86 -1.92 11.57
N TRP A 239 14.73 -0.64 11.20
CA TRP A 239 13.55 -0.16 10.48
C TRP A 239 13.44 -0.76 9.08
N LEU A 240 12.27 -1.29 8.77
CA LEU A 240 11.91 -1.84 7.46
C LEU A 240 10.58 -1.23 6.98
N PRO A 241 10.42 -0.94 5.68
CA PRO A 241 9.18 -0.34 5.16
C PRO A 241 8.00 -1.32 5.26
N LEU A 242 6.77 -0.81 5.43
CA LEU A 242 5.56 -1.66 5.41
C LEU A 242 5.17 -2.15 4.01
N ILE A 243 5.77 -1.55 2.97
CA ILE A 243 5.58 -1.91 1.56
C ILE A 243 6.90 -2.40 1.00
N GLU A 244 6.89 -3.62 0.45
CA GLU A 244 8.00 -4.25 -0.24
C GLU A 244 7.50 -4.81 -1.58
N GLU A 245 8.30 -4.67 -2.64
CA GLU A 245 7.93 -5.11 -4.00
C GLU A 245 6.53 -4.64 -4.47
N LYS A 246 6.11 -3.45 -4.04
CA LYS A 246 4.80 -2.85 -4.32
C LYS A 246 3.62 -3.68 -3.75
N ARG A 247 3.84 -4.41 -2.65
CA ARG A 247 2.84 -5.12 -1.86
C ARG A 247 2.99 -4.74 -0.38
N LEU A 248 1.93 -4.90 0.40
CA LEU A 248 2.06 -4.90 1.86
C LEU A 248 2.84 -6.15 2.28
N LEU A 249 3.57 -6.06 3.39
CA LEU A 249 4.27 -7.23 3.95
C LEU A 249 3.28 -8.37 4.26
N PRO A 250 3.62 -9.65 3.98
CA PRO A 250 2.70 -10.77 4.17
C PRO A 250 2.16 -10.93 5.59
N TRP A 251 2.98 -10.65 6.60
CA TRP A 251 2.55 -10.71 8.00
C TRP A 251 1.54 -9.62 8.35
N LEU A 252 1.49 -8.51 7.59
CA LEU A 252 0.55 -7.41 7.79
C LEU A 252 -0.76 -7.67 7.03
N CYS A 253 -0.65 -8.15 5.79
CA CYS A 253 -1.76 -8.52 4.94
C CYS A 253 -1.30 -9.66 4.02
N SER A 254 -1.90 -10.85 4.18
CA SER A 254 -1.52 -12.05 3.45
C SER A 254 -1.61 -11.85 1.94
N VAL A 255 -0.72 -12.50 1.20
CA VAL A 255 -0.79 -12.49 -0.27
C VAL A 255 -1.75 -13.62 -0.69
N PRO A 256 -2.85 -13.31 -1.41
CA PRO A 256 -3.77 -14.33 -1.92
C PRO A 256 -3.03 -15.40 -2.73
N ALA A 257 -3.23 -16.68 -2.39
CA ALA A 257 -2.70 -17.77 -3.19
C ALA A 257 -3.44 -17.85 -4.53
N SER A 258 -2.75 -18.33 -5.58
CA SER A 258 -3.35 -18.46 -6.92
C SER A 258 -4.56 -19.41 -6.93
N LYS A 259 -4.52 -20.45 -6.09
CA LYS A 259 -5.61 -21.43 -5.97
C LYS A 259 -6.88 -20.79 -5.39
N ASP A 260 -6.76 -20.08 -4.26
CA ASP A 260 -7.90 -19.44 -3.59
C ASP A 260 -8.59 -18.42 -4.49
N ARG A 261 -7.80 -17.66 -5.26
CA ARG A 261 -8.31 -16.73 -6.25
C ARG A 261 -9.11 -17.43 -7.36
N GLN A 262 -8.62 -18.56 -7.85
CA GLN A 262 -9.31 -19.35 -8.86
C GLN A 262 -10.61 -19.94 -8.31
N GLU A 263 -10.59 -20.46 -7.08
CA GLU A 263 -11.77 -21.02 -6.41
C GLU A 263 -12.85 -19.97 -6.14
N GLN A 264 -12.46 -18.73 -5.83
CA GLN A 264 -13.38 -17.61 -5.65
C GLN A 264 -13.86 -16.96 -6.96
N GLY A 265 -13.38 -17.43 -8.12
CA GLY A 265 -13.80 -16.89 -9.42
C GLY A 265 -13.50 -15.40 -9.59
N VAL A 266 -12.37 -14.91 -9.04
CA VAL A 266 -12.06 -13.47 -9.06
C VAL A 266 -11.87 -12.95 -10.48
N ARG A 267 -12.26 -11.70 -10.71
CA ARG A 267 -12.10 -11.05 -12.02
C ARG A 267 -10.62 -10.87 -12.34
N HIS A 268 -10.25 -11.16 -13.58
CA HIS A 268 -8.91 -10.90 -14.08
C HIS A 268 -8.78 -9.43 -14.49
N ILE A 269 -8.04 -8.64 -13.70
CA ILE A 269 -7.90 -7.19 -13.90
C ILE A 269 -6.46 -6.86 -14.30
N THR A 270 -6.29 -6.00 -15.31
CA THR A 270 -4.99 -5.46 -15.75
C THR A 270 -4.70 -4.08 -15.14
N ASN A 271 -3.46 -3.60 -15.28
CA ASN A 271 -3.14 -2.21 -14.86
C ASN A 271 -3.98 -1.15 -15.61
N ASN A 272 -4.39 -1.42 -16.86
CA ASN A 272 -5.19 -0.46 -17.62
C ASN A 272 -6.62 -0.41 -17.07
N ASP A 273 -7.21 -1.57 -16.81
CA ASP A 273 -8.54 -1.68 -16.21
C ASP A 273 -8.58 -0.98 -14.85
N CYS A 274 -7.57 -1.17 -13.99
CA CYS A 274 -7.49 -0.42 -12.72
C CYS A 274 -7.51 1.09 -12.94
N ARG A 275 -6.78 1.61 -13.95
CA ARG A 275 -6.77 3.06 -14.23
C ARG A 275 -8.11 3.56 -14.74
N GLU A 276 -8.77 2.79 -15.59
CA GLU A 276 -10.10 3.16 -16.09
C GLU A 276 -11.13 3.16 -14.97
N ILE A 277 -11.11 2.14 -14.10
CA ILE A 277 -11.94 2.07 -12.90
C ILE A 277 -11.71 3.30 -12.00
N GLU A 278 -10.45 3.64 -11.72
CA GLU A 278 -10.10 4.81 -10.90
C GLU A 278 -10.47 6.14 -11.55
N ASN A 279 -10.45 6.26 -12.88
CA ASN A 279 -10.90 7.47 -13.57
C ASN A 279 -12.42 7.68 -13.48
N LEU A 280 -13.18 6.62 -13.25
CA LEU A 280 -14.64 6.68 -13.07
C LEU A 280 -15.03 7.00 -11.62
N TRP A 281 -14.12 6.85 -10.66
CA TRP A 281 -14.34 7.11 -9.24
C TRP A 281 -13.93 8.52 -8.85
#